data_AF-A0A370FWE3-F1
#
_entry.id   AF-A0A370FWE3-F1
#
_cell.length_a   1.000
_cell.length_b   1.000
_cell.length_c   1.000
_cell.angle_alpha   90.00
_cell.angle_beta   90.00
_cell.angle_gamma   90.00
#
_symmetry.space_group_name_H-M   'P 1'
#
loop_
_entity.id
_entity.type
_entity.pdbx_description
1 polymer ?
#
loop_
_entity_poly.entity_id
_entity_poly.type
_entity_poly.pdbx_seq_one_letter_code
_entity_poly.pdbx_strand_id
1 'polypeptide(L)'
;MDADNVVLVPGAGGVGRVIVDRLRALDVPVRVMVRRVDDRADELRAMGVEVVVGDLTRPETVATALEGDVYELTGPRTLDMVGVAEEFSRALGRSVRYVDVPPDRWLADVLPKAGLPRHTEQHIATMARLHRENRYDRATDDAWRLTGVPAQTVEAFVAARRDFYLLGPDGTSPSLRSE
;
A
#
# COMPACT_ATOMS: atom_id res chain seq x y z
N MET A 1 -17.24 10.11 16.95
CA MET A 1 -15.96 9.40 17.01
C MET A 1 -15.42 9.73 18.39
N ASP A 2 -15.38 8.77 19.31
CA ASP A 2 -14.87 9.03 20.65
C ASP A 2 -13.42 9.48 20.53
N ALA A 3 -13.07 10.54 21.26
CA ALA A 3 -11.76 11.18 21.21
C ALA A 3 -10.61 10.28 21.72
N ASP A 4 -10.93 9.05 22.14
CA ASP A 4 -10.01 8.09 22.74
C ASP A 4 -9.46 7.04 21.74
N ASN A 5 -9.93 7.02 20.49
CA ASN A 5 -9.50 6.00 19.52
C ASN A 5 -8.28 6.48 18.72
N VAL A 6 -7.08 6.09 19.17
CA VAL A 6 -5.81 6.38 18.52
C VAL A 6 -5.53 5.39 17.39
N VAL A 7 -5.22 5.88 16.20
CA VAL A 7 -4.86 5.05 15.04
C VAL A 7 -3.38 4.75 15.03
N LEU A 8 -3.00 3.47 15.09
CA LEU A 8 -1.60 3.07 14.93
C LEU A 8 -1.21 2.88 13.47
N VAL A 9 -0.11 3.52 13.06
CA VAL A 9 0.58 3.25 11.80
C VAL A 9 1.89 2.51 12.08
N PRO A 10 2.04 1.22 11.69
CA PRO A 10 3.18 0.37 12.05
C PRO A 10 4.48 0.66 11.27
N GLY A 11 4.70 1.90 10.89
CA GLY A 11 5.92 2.36 10.24
C GLY A 11 5.75 3.72 9.57
N ALA A 12 6.69 4.62 9.82
CA ALA A 12 6.63 5.99 9.32
C ALA A 12 7.07 6.17 7.86
N GLY A 13 7.43 5.10 7.13
CA GLY A 13 8.02 5.12 5.77
C GLY A 13 7.09 5.64 4.66
N GLY A 14 7.48 5.49 3.39
CA GLY A 14 6.81 6.13 2.23
C GLY A 14 5.28 6.25 2.30
N VAL A 15 4.55 5.13 2.36
CA VAL A 15 3.08 5.13 2.48
C VAL A 15 2.61 5.59 3.87
N GLY A 16 3.29 5.15 4.93
CA GLY A 16 2.96 5.50 6.31
C GLY A 16 2.97 6.99 6.57
N ARG A 17 3.92 7.75 5.99
CA ARG A 17 3.94 9.21 6.11
C ARG A 17 2.73 9.86 5.47
N VAL A 18 2.34 9.43 4.27
CA VAL A 18 1.14 9.93 3.58
C VAL A 18 -0.12 9.66 4.40
N ILE A 19 -0.22 8.49 5.04
CA ILE A 19 -1.33 8.15 5.94
C ILE A 19 -1.35 9.09 7.15
N VAL A 20 -0.21 9.26 7.82
CA VAL A 20 -0.08 10.16 8.98
C VAL A 20 -0.51 11.58 8.62
N ASP A 21 0.03 12.14 7.54
CA ASP A 21 -0.28 13.49 7.09
C ASP A 21 -1.80 13.63 6.80
N ARG A 22 -2.41 12.64 6.15
CA ARG A 22 -3.85 12.65 5.83
C ARG A 22 -4.74 12.55 7.07
N LEU A 23 -4.41 11.67 8.01
CA LEU A 23 -5.17 11.49 9.24
C LEU A 23 -5.08 12.72 10.15
N ARG A 24 -3.89 13.34 10.25
CA ARG A 24 -3.71 14.58 11.00
C ARG A 24 -4.48 15.75 10.37
N ALA A 25 -4.56 15.82 9.04
CA ALA A 25 -5.39 16.81 8.35
C ALA A 25 -6.92 16.61 8.55
N LEU A 26 -7.33 15.44 9.08
CA LEU A 26 -8.71 15.14 9.47
C LEU A 26 -8.91 15.21 11.00
N ASP A 27 -7.95 15.77 11.73
CA ASP A 27 -7.93 15.86 13.19
C ASP A 27 -8.05 14.51 13.91
N VAL A 28 -7.65 13.41 13.24
CA VAL A 28 -7.60 12.07 13.84
C VAL A 28 -6.34 11.94 14.71
N PRO A 29 -6.45 11.46 15.97
CA PRO A 29 -5.29 11.12 16.78
C PRO A 29 -4.51 9.95 16.16
N VAL A 30 -3.19 10.11 16.01
CA VAL A 30 -2.33 9.10 15.37
C VAL A 30 -1.17 8.74 16.29
N ARG A 31 -0.91 7.44 16.39
CA ARG A 31 0.30 6.85 16.96
C ARG A 31 1.11 6.21 15.85
N VAL A 32 2.43 6.37 15.90
CA VAL A 32 3.35 5.78 14.92
C VAL A 32 4.39 4.96 15.65
N MET A 33 4.51 3.70 15.24
CA MET A 33 5.60 2.84 15.69
C MET A 33 6.85 3.14 14.87
N VAL A 34 7.93 3.54 15.55
CA VAL A 34 9.26 3.74 14.96
C VAL A 34 10.22 2.69 15.52
N ARG A 35 11.19 2.28 14.70
CA ARG A 35 12.21 1.33 15.14
C ARG A 35 13.19 1.95 16.14
N ARG A 36 13.52 3.23 15.95
CA ARG A 36 14.47 3.99 16.77
C ARG A 36 13.95 5.41 16.90
N VAL A 37 14.33 6.08 17.99
CA VAL A 37 14.13 7.52 18.14
C VAL A 37 15.30 8.22 17.45
N ASP A 38 14.98 8.93 16.38
CA ASP A 38 15.89 9.71 15.54
C ASP A 38 15.18 11.01 15.09
N ASP A 39 15.83 11.81 14.25
CA ASP A 39 15.29 13.09 13.77
C ASP A 39 13.88 12.93 13.15
N ARG A 40 13.58 11.80 12.50
CA ARG A 40 12.26 11.50 11.94
C ARG A 40 11.21 11.33 13.04
N ALA A 41 11.56 10.70 14.14
CA ALA A 41 10.68 10.58 15.31
C ALA A 41 10.37 11.95 15.91
N ASP A 42 11.34 12.86 15.95
CA ASP A 42 11.15 14.21 16.47
C ASP A 42 10.27 15.06 15.55
N GLU A 43 10.41 14.93 14.23
CA GLU A 43 9.48 15.52 13.26
C GLU A 43 8.04 15.04 13.47
N LEU A 44 7.83 13.74 13.73
CA LEU A 44 6.49 13.20 14.01
C LEU A 44 5.90 13.81 15.28
N ARG A 45 6.68 13.89 16.37
CA ARG A 45 6.23 14.51 17.62
C ARG A 45 5.86 15.98 17.43
N ALA A 46 6.64 16.72 16.64
CA ALA A 46 6.35 18.11 16.33
C ALA A 46 5.01 18.30 15.58
N MET A 47 4.52 17.29 14.88
CA MET A 47 3.19 17.28 14.23
C MET A 47 2.04 16.84 15.17
N GLY A 48 2.33 16.63 16.46
CA GLY A 48 1.36 16.15 17.44
C GLY A 48 1.02 14.67 17.26
N VAL A 49 1.92 13.89 16.67
CA VAL A 49 1.79 12.44 16.54
C VAL A 49 2.42 11.78 17.77
N GLU A 50 1.72 10.80 18.33
CA GLU A 50 2.29 9.97 19.39
C GLU A 50 3.32 9.01 18.77
N VAL A 51 4.53 8.95 19.33
CA VAL A 51 5.59 8.08 18.81
C VAL A 51 5.92 7.01 19.83
N VAL A 52 5.75 5.75 19.42
CA VAL A 52 6.10 4.56 20.22
C VAL A 52 7.25 3.80 19.56
N VAL A 53 8.14 3.25 20.38
CA VAL A 53 9.27 2.46 19.86
C VAL A 53 8.88 1.00 19.81
N GLY A 54 9.05 0.38 18.64
CA GLY A 54 8.84 -1.06 18.47
C GLY A 54 9.79 -1.64 17.43
N ASP A 55 10.37 -2.79 17.73
CA ASP A 55 11.18 -3.57 16.80
C ASP A 55 10.43 -4.84 16.41
N LEU A 56 10.15 -5.01 15.12
CA LEU A 56 9.43 -6.18 14.61
C LEU A 56 10.16 -7.51 14.86
N THR A 57 11.44 -7.49 15.23
CA THR A 57 12.20 -8.68 15.65
C THR A 57 12.06 -9.00 17.15
N ARG A 58 11.35 -8.15 17.89
CA ARG A 58 11.12 -8.21 19.33
C ARG A 58 9.63 -8.10 19.63
N PRO A 59 8.89 -9.23 19.58
CA PRO A 59 7.42 -9.24 19.69
C PRO A 59 6.86 -8.49 20.90
N GLU A 60 7.58 -8.51 22.03
CA GLU A 60 7.20 -7.81 23.25
C GLU A 60 7.12 -6.28 23.06
N THR A 61 8.02 -5.71 22.25
CA THR A 61 8.03 -4.27 21.96
C THR A 61 6.92 -3.87 21.00
N VAL A 62 6.54 -4.80 20.09
CA VAL A 62 5.42 -4.61 19.18
C VAL A 62 4.11 -4.67 19.94
N ALA A 63 3.94 -5.62 20.86
CA ALA A 63 2.73 -5.75 21.66
C ALA A 63 2.40 -4.47 22.43
N THR A 64 3.40 -3.85 23.08
CA THR A 64 3.23 -2.55 23.74
C THR A 64 2.92 -1.42 22.74
N ALA A 65 3.56 -1.42 21.57
CA ALA A 65 3.28 -0.42 20.53
C ALA A 65 1.87 -0.55 19.92
N LEU A 66 1.30 -1.76 19.93
CA LEU A 66 -0.03 -2.11 19.41
C LEU A 66 -1.18 -1.85 20.40
N GLU A 67 -0.94 -1.27 21.58
CA GLU A 67 -2.02 -0.87 22.48
C GLU A 67 -2.94 0.16 21.79
N GLY A 68 -4.26 -0.07 21.83
CA GLY A 68 -5.27 0.76 21.16
C GLY A 68 -5.97 0.04 20.00
N ASP A 69 -6.64 0.81 19.14
CA ASP A 69 -7.31 0.27 17.95
C ASP A 69 -6.31 0.10 16.80
N VAL A 70 -6.32 -1.09 16.19
CA VAL A 70 -5.56 -1.36 14.97
C VAL A 70 -6.52 -1.30 13.79
N TYR A 71 -6.20 -0.44 12.82
CA TYR A 71 -6.96 -0.28 11.59
C TYR A 71 -6.14 -0.79 10.40
N GLU A 72 -6.69 -1.70 9.63
CA GLU A 72 -6.06 -2.21 8.42
C GLU A 72 -6.62 -1.45 7.21
N LEU A 73 -5.84 -0.52 6.65
CA LEU A 73 -6.32 0.27 5.51
C LEU A 73 -6.28 -0.56 4.22
N THR A 74 -7.45 -0.88 3.69
CA THR A 74 -7.62 -1.63 2.44
C THR A 74 -8.51 -0.88 1.44
N GLY A 75 -8.54 -1.36 0.20
CA GLY A 75 -9.57 -0.95 -0.77
C GLY A 75 -10.94 -1.53 -0.41
N PRO A 76 -12.02 -1.13 -1.10
CA PRO A 76 -13.39 -1.50 -0.73
C PRO A 76 -13.74 -2.98 -0.99
N ARG A 77 -12.84 -3.76 -1.63
CA ARG A 77 -12.99 -5.19 -1.89
C ARG A 77 -11.64 -5.81 -2.21
N THR A 78 -11.52 -7.11 -2.04
CA THR A 78 -10.39 -7.88 -2.56
C THR A 78 -10.56 -8.15 -4.05
N LEU A 79 -9.45 -8.22 -4.76
CA LEU A 79 -9.39 -8.52 -6.19
C LEU A 79 -8.24 -9.48 -6.42
N ASP A 80 -8.48 -10.51 -7.23
CA ASP A 80 -7.40 -11.25 -7.85
C ASP A 80 -6.83 -10.46 -9.04
N MET A 81 -5.79 -11.00 -9.67
CA MET A 81 -5.14 -10.31 -10.79
C MET A 81 -6.04 -10.18 -12.03
N VAL A 82 -7.02 -11.06 -12.19
CA VAL A 82 -8.02 -10.95 -13.26
C VAL A 82 -8.96 -9.79 -12.99
N GLY A 83 -9.48 -9.69 -11.76
CA GLY A 83 -10.33 -8.59 -11.31
C GLY A 83 -9.61 -7.24 -11.41
N VAL A 84 -8.33 -7.15 -11.06
CA VAL A 84 -7.53 -5.94 -11.30
C VAL A 84 -7.50 -5.59 -12.79
N ALA A 85 -7.24 -6.56 -13.67
CA ALA A 85 -7.23 -6.31 -15.12
C ALA A 85 -8.60 -5.87 -15.66
N GLU A 86 -9.70 -6.38 -15.11
CA GLU A 86 -11.06 -5.94 -15.46
C GLU A 86 -11.34 -4.49 -15.01
N GLU A 87 -10.93 -4.11 -13.80
CA GLU A 87 -11.06 -2.74 -13.29
C GLU A 87 -10.27 -1.76 -14.17
N PHE A 88 -9.05 -2.13 -14.55
CA PHE A 88 -8.26 -1.37 -15.51
C PHE A 88 -8.96 -1.28 -16.87
N SER A 89 -9.55 -2.38 -17.34
CA SER A 89 -10.24 -2.40 -18.63
C SER A 89 -11.42 -1.43 -18.67
N ARG A 90 -12.24 -1.44 -17.60
CA ARG A 90 -13.35 -0.49 -17.43
C ARG A 90 -12.85 0.95 -17.37
N ALA A 91 -11.85 1.23 -16.55
CA ALA A 91 -11.31 2.58 -16.35
C ALA A 91 -10.67 3.19 -17.62
N LEU A 92 -9.97 2.35 -18.41
CA LEU A 92 -9.24 2.81 -19.59
C LEU A 92 -10.11 2.78 -20.85
N GLY A 93 -11.18 1.99 -20.88
CA GLY A 93 -12.01 1.74 -22.07
C GLY A 93 -11.29 0.86 -23.10
N ARG A 94 -10.37 -0.01 -22.66
CA ARG A 94 -9.57 -0.89 -23.53
C ARG A 94 -9.42 -2.25 -22.85
N SER A 95 -9.30 -3.32 -23.65
CA SER A 95 -9.06 -4.66 -23.09
C SER A 95 -7.66 -4.74 -22.47
N VAL A 96 -7.62 -5.03 -21.17
CA VAL A 96 -6.40 -5.34 -20.39
C VAL A 96 -6.57 -6.77 -19.88
N ARG A 97 -5.56 -7.61 -20.10
CA ARG A 97 -5.57 -9.00 -19.64
C ARG A 97 -4.43 -9.27 -18.68
N TYR A 98 -4.73 -10.01 -17.61
CA TYR A 98 -3.70 -10.60 -16.79
C TYR A 98 -3.02 -11.75 -17.53
N VAL A 99 -1.69 -11.82 -17.40
CA VAL A 99 -0.88 -12.93 -17.92
C VAL A 99 -0.09 -13.50 -16.74
N ASP A 100 -0.42 -14.73 -16.33
CA ASP A 100 0.30 -15.41 -15.25
C ASP A 100 1.67 -15.87 -15.76
N VAL A 101 2.73 -15.29 -15.21
CA VAL A 101 4.10 -15.69 -15.53
C VAL A 101 4.53 -16.76 -14.51
N PRO A 102 5.04 -17.94 -14.95
CA PRO A 102 5.53 -18.96 -14.03
C PRO A 102 6.57 -18.38 -13.04
N PRO A 103 6.47 -18.68 -11.73
CA PRO A 103 7.32 -18.07 -10.72
C PRO A 103 8.83 -18.21 -10.99
N ASP A 104 9.29 -19.39 -11.39
CA ASP A 104 10.70 -19.65 -11.68
C ASP A 104 11.22 -18.78 -12.83
N ARG A 105 10.39 -18.62 -13.88
CA ARG A 105 10.70 -17.74 -15.01
C ARG A 105 10.74 -16.27 -14.57
N TRP A 106 9.79 -15.84 -13.76
CA TRP A 106 9.74 -14.47 -13.28
C TRP A 106 10.96 -14.13 -12.39
N LEU A 107 11.36 -15.05 -11.52
CA LEU A 107 12.54 -14.92 -10.65
C LEU A 107 13.85 -14.92 -11.44
N ALA A 108 13.96 -15.74 -12.49
CA ALA A 108 15.17 -15.82 -13.30
C ALA A 108 15.30 -14.65 -14.30
N ASP A 109 14.20 -14.27 -14.96
CA ASP A 109 14.27 -13.46 -16.18
C ASP A 109 13.63 -12.08 -16.09
N VAL A 110 12.79 -11.82 -15.09
CA VAL A 110 12.01 -10.58 -14.99
C VAL A 110 12.50 -9.73 -13.82
N LEU A 111 12.45 -10.28 -12.60
CA LEU A 111 12.79 -9.53 -11.39
C LEU A 111 14.23 -8.96 -11.40
N PRO A 112 15.27 -9.71 -11.81
CA PRO A 112 16.65 -9.18 -11.80
C PRO A 112 16.85 -7.99 -12.75
N LYS A 113 16.03 -7.88 -13.81
CA LYS A 113 16.13 -6.77 -14.79
C LYS A 113 15.67 -5.44 -14.21
N ALA A 114 15.03 -5.43 -13.04
CA ALA A 114 14.67 -4.21 -12.34
C ALA A 114 15.89 -3.49 -11.74
N GLY A 115 17.07 -4.14 -11.66
CA GLY A 115 18.29 -3.53 -11.16
C GLY A 115 18.23 -3.16 -9.67
N LEU A 116 17.42 -3.89 -8.90
CA LEU A 116 17.17 -3.60 -7.50
C LEU A 116 18.28 -4.19 -6.61
N PRO A 117 18.51 -3.64 -5.41
CA PRO A 117 19.37 -4.29 -4.43
C PRO A 117 18.86 -5.70 -4.10
N ARG A 118 19.79 -6.65 -3.90
CA ARG A 118 19.47 -8.06 -3.62
C ARG A 118 18.41 -8.27 -2.52
N HIS A 119 18.48 -7.49 -1.43
CA HIS A 119 17.52 -7.62 -0.33
C HIS A 119 16.11 -7.20 -0.75
N THR A 120 15.99 -6.20 -1.64
CA THR A 120 14.72 -5.75 -2.20
C THR A 120 14.15 -6.78 -3.16
N GLU A 121 14.99 -7.40 -4.00
CA GLU A 121 14.56 -8.52 -4.85
C GLU A 121 14.02 -9.69 -4.01
N GLN A 122 14.73 -10.07 -2.96
CA GLN A 122 14.29 -11.13 -2.04
C GLN A 122 12.96 -10.78 -1.35
N HIS A 123 12.79 -9.52 -0.93
CA HIS A 123 11.53 -9.04 -0.37
C HIS A 123 10.39 -9.14 -1.37
N ILE A 124 10.58 -8.64 -2.59
CA ILE A 124 9.57 -8.68 -3.66
C ILE A 124 9.22 -10.12 -4.04
N ALA A 125 10.21 -11.02 -4.14
CA ALA A 125 9.98 -12.44 -4.37
C ALA A 125 9.13 -13.10 -3.27
N THR A 126 9.41 -12.77 -2.01
CA THR A 126 8.63 -13.24 -0.85
C THR A 126 7.20 -12.73 -0.92
N MET A 127 7.02 -11.43 -1.22
CA MET A 127 5.70 -10.83 -1.36
C MET A 127 4.90 -11.48 -2.49
N ALA A 128 5.50 -11.71 -3.66
CA ALA A 128 4.85 -12.37 -4.79
C ALA A 128 4.36 -13.78 -4.42
N ARG A 129 5.19 -14.56 -3.71
CA ARG A 129 4.80 -15.86 -3.16
C ARG A 129 3.61 -15.75 -2.21
N LEU A 130 3.65 -14.84 -1.23
CA LEU A 130 2.58 -14.68 -0.24
C LEU A 130 1.25 -14.25 -0.88
N HIS A 131 1.29 -13.43 -1.95
CA HIS A 131 0.08 -13.10 -2.72
C HIS A 131 -0.49 -14.34 -3.42
N ARG A 132 0.36 -15.18 -4.03
CA ARG A 132 -0.08 -16.45 -4.65
C ARG A 132 -0.64 -17.45 -3.64
N GLU A 133 -0.13 -17.42 -2.40
CA GLU A 133 -0.65 -18.20 -1.27
C GLU A 133 -1.89 -17.57 -0.62
N ASN A 134 -2.49 -16.53 -1.24
CA ASN A 134 -3.68 -15.82 -0.79
C ASN A 134 -3.58 -15.21 0.62
N ARG A 135 -2.37 -14.87 1.08
CA ARG A 135 -2.12 -14.36 2.44
C ARG A 135 -2.53 -12.90 2.66
N TYR A 136 -2.96 -12.22 1.59
CA TYR A 136 -3.38 -10.82 1.58
C TYR A 136 -4.87 -10.63 1.19
N ASP A 137 -5.63 -11.71 1.04
CA ASP A 137 -7.06 -11.65 0.71
C ASP A 137 -7.89 -11.21 1.91
N ARG A 138 -7.91 -9.89 2.12
CA ARG A 138 -8.70 -9.23 3.15
C ARG A 138 -9.15 -7.86 2.68
N ALA A 139 -10.36 -7.49 3.03
CA ALA A 139 -10.90 -6.14 2.91
C ALA A 139 -11.58 -5.76 4.22
N THR A 140 -11.55 -4.48 4.53
CA THR A 140 -12.05 -3.90 5.78
C THR A 140 -12.72 -2.57 5.48
N ASP A 141 -13.64 -2.17 6.35
CA ASP A 141 -14.29 -0.84 6.28
C ASP A 141 -13.48 0.22 7.04
N ASP A 142 -12.25 -0.08 7.44
CA ASP A 142 -11.46 0.77 8.34
C ASP A 142 -11.15 2.14 7.75
N ALA A 143 -10.91 2.21 6.43
CA ALA A 143 -10.75 3.49 5.75
C ALA A 143 -12.01 4.37 5.87
N TRP A 144 -13.21 3.79 5.75
CA TRP A 144 -14.47 4.50 5.92
C TRP A 144 -14.71 4.85 7.39
N ARG A 145 -14.46 3.92 8.32
CA ARG A 145 -14.62 4.16 9.76
C ARG A 145 -13.76 5.31 10.25
N LEU A 146 -12.56 5.47 9.71
CA LEU A 146 -11.62 6.52 10.11
C LEU A 146 -11.90 7.88 9.45
N THR A 147 -12.35 7.88 8.20
CA THR A 147 -12.41 9.12 7.41
C THR A 147 -13.83 9.59 7.11
N GLY A 148 -14.84 8.74 7.32
CA GLY A 148 -16.21 8.94 6.82
C GLY A 148 -16.34 8.82 5.30
N VAL A 149 -15.24 8.61 4.57
CA VAL A 149 -15.19 8.54 3.11
C VAL A 149 -14.95 7.09 2.68
N PRO A 150 -15.77 6.52 1.77
CA PRO A 150 -15.54 5.19 1.24
C PRO A 150 -14.16 5.05 0.59
N ALA A 151 -13.52 3.89 0.77
CA ALA A 151 -12.27 3.58 0.10
C ALA A 151 -12.44 3.61 -1.43
N GLN A 152 -11.46 4.19 -2.12
CA GLN A 152 -11.48 4.30 -3.58
C GLN A 152 -11.30 2.91 -4.22
N THR A 153 -12.06 2.62 -5.28
CA THR A 153 -11.86 1.41 -6.10
C THR A 153 -10.64 1.55 -7.02
N VAL A 154 -10.11 0.42 -7.50
CA VAL A 154 -9.05 0.42 -8.52
C VAL A 154 -9.52 1.13 -9.79
N GLU A 155 -10.75 0.86 -10.26
CA GLU A 155 -11.32 1.51 -11.43
C GLU A 155 -11.36 3.04 -11.27
N ALA A 156 -11.84 3.56 -10.14
CA ALA A 156 -11.90 5.00 -9.90
C ALA A 156 -10.50 5.63 -9.81
N PHE A 157 -9.54 4.94 -9.19
CA PHE A 157 -8.15 5.40 -9.11
C PHE A 157 -7.50 5.52 -10.49
N VAL A 158 -7.69 4.51 -11.34
CA VAL A 158 -7.15 4.46 -12.71
C VAL A 158 -7.88 5.46 -13.61
N ALA A 159 -9.19 5.60 -13.49
CA ALA A 159 -9.99 6.55 -14.27
C ALA A 159 -9.59 8.01 -13.99
N ALA A 160 -9.18 8.33 -12.77
CA ALA A 160 -8.65 9.65 -12.42
C ALA A 160 -7.24 9.93 -13.00
N ARG A 161 -6.55 8.89 -13.51
CA ARG A 161 -5.15 8.95 -13.97
C ARG A 161 -4.96 8.33 -15.36
N ARG A 162 -6.01 8.36 -16.20
CA ARG A 162 -6.01 7.67 -17.51
C ARG A 162 -4.80 8.05 -18.36
N ASP A 163 -4.44 9.33 -18.38
CA ASP A 163 -3.33 9.83 -19.19
C ASP A 163 -1.99 9.19 -18.80
N PHE A 164 -1.76 8.93 -17.50
CA PHE A 164 -0.55 8.24 -17.04
C PHE A 164 -0.42 6.82 -17.60
N TYR A 165 -1.54 6.13 -17.80
CA TYR A 165 -1.56 4.75 -18.30
C TYR A 165 -1.67 4.66 -19.82
N LEU A 166 -2.23 5.69 -20.46
CA LEU A 166 -2.45 5.72 -21.91
C LEU A 166 -1.34 6.44 -22.67
N LEU A 167 -0.56 7.29 -22.01
CA LEU A 167 0.57 7.97 -22.61
C LEU A 167 1.86 7.28 -22.14
N GLY A 168 2.76 6.99 -23.08
CA GLY A 168 4.11 6.54 -22.78
C GLY A 168 4.93 7.63 -22.08
N PRO A 169 6.15 7.32 -21.62
CA PRO A 169 7.02 8.29 -20.92
C PRO A 169 7.30 9.57 -21.71
N ASP A 170 7.14 9.54 -23.04
CA ASP A 170 7.33 10.69 -23.95
C ASP A 170 6.02 11.44 -24.28
N GLY A 171 4.91 11.12 -23.60
CA GLY A 171 3.60 11.76 -23.82
C GLY A 171 2.84 11.25 -25.05
N THR A 172 3.33 10.21 -25.73
CA THR A 172 2.68 9.59 -26.90
C THR A 172 2.00 8.27 -26.55
N SER A 173 0.82 7.99 -27.11
CA SER A 173 0.15 6.70 -26.94
C SER A 173 1.10 5.55 -27.34
N PRO A 174 1.25 4.48 -26.53
CA PRO A 174 2.04 3.32 -26.90
C PRO A 174 1.51 2.78 -28.23
N SER A 175 2.38 2.69 -29.24
CA SER A 175 2.01 2.08 -30.51
C SER A 175 1.63 0.62 -30.24
N LEU A 176 0.40 0.28 -30.60
CA LEU A 176 -0.06 -1.11 -30.54
C LEU A 176 0.81 -1.91 -31.49
N ARG A 177 1.64 -2.83 -30.96
CA ARG A 177 2.16 -3.92 -31.78
C ARG A 177 0.95 -4.80 -32.10
N SER A 178 0.44 -4.69 -33.31
CA SER A 178 -0.45 -5.68 -33.90
C SER A 178 0.37 -6.95 -34.13
N GLU A 179 0.05 -8.01 -33.40
CA GLU A 179 0.35 -9.39 -33.83
C GLU A 179 -0.77 -9.88 -34.75
#